data_AF-A0A9X8NSI2-F1
#
_entry.id   AF-A0A9X8NSI2-F1
#
_cell.length_a   1.000
_cell.length_b   1.000
_cell.length_c   1.000
_cell.angle_alpha   90.00
_cell.angle_beta   90.00
_cell.angle_gamma   90.00
#
_symmetry.space_group_name_H-M   'P 1'
#
loop_
_entity.id
_entity.type
_entity.pdbx_description
1 polymer ?
#
loop_
_entity_poly.entity_id
_entity_poly.type
_entity_poly.pdbx_seq_one_letter_code
_entity_poly.pdbx_strand_id
1 'polypeptide(L)' 'LNGKPLYVITYGNFANRDAAVSAIKALPAKVQAGKPWPRTVASVQQELATTR' A
#
# COMPACT_ATOMS: atom_id res chain seq x y z
N LEU A 1 14.75 1.96 8.40
CA LEU A 1 14.79 3.26 7.69
C LEU A 1 15.36 4.27 8.67
N ASN A 2 16.56 4.80 8.40
CA ASN A 2 17.36 5.61 9.35
C ASN A 2 16.78 7.03 9.54
N GLY A 3 15.53 7.15 9.98
CA GLY A 3 14.87 8.45 10.22
C GLY A 3 14.51 9.26 8.97
N LYS A 4 14.65 8.69 7.76
CA LYS A 4 14.23 9.36 6.52
C LYS A 4 12.72 9.21 6.29
N PRO A 5 12.00 10.28 5.89
CA PRO A 5 10.57 10.21 5.62
C PRO A 5 10.27 9.21 4.49
N LEU A 6 9.26 8.37 4.70
CA LEU A 6 8.79 7.41 3.72
C LEU A 6 7.60 8.01 2.97
N TYR A 7 7.65 7.99 1.64
CA TYR A 7 6.54 8.41 0.78
C TYR A 7 5.86 7.17 0.21
N VAL A 8 4.60 6.94 0.56
CA VAL A 8 3.80 5.78 0.12
C VAL A 8 2.72 6.26 -0.84
N ILE A 9 2.62 5.62 -2.01
CA ILE A 9 1.50 5.81 -2.94
C ILE A 9 0.48 4.70 -2.67
N THR A 10 -0.74 5.10 -2.33
CA THR A 10 -1.86 4.17 -2.09
C THR A 10 -2.79 4.13 -3.30
N TYR A 11 -3.28 2.93 -3.64
CA TYR A 11 -4.19 2.71 -4.76
C TYR A 11 -5.39 1.88 -4.31
N GLY A 12 -6.59 2.44 -4.48
CA GLY A 12 -7.86 1.78 -4.18
C GLY A 12 -8.18 1.63 -2.70
N ASN A 13 -9.43 1.24 -2.43
CA ASN A 13 -9.90 0.77 -1.14
C ASN A 13 -10.65 -0.55 -1.37
N PHE A 14 -10.30 -1.59 -0.64
CA PHE A 14 -10.80 -2.95 -0.88
C PHE A 14 -11.47 -3.48 0.39
N ALA A 15 -12.59 -4.19 0.23
CA ALA A 15 -13.34 -4.74 1.35
C ALA A 15 -12.53 -5.76 2.17
N ASN A 16 -11.58 -6.45 1.55
CA ASN A 16 -10.72 -7.43 2.19
C ASN A 16 -9.38 -7.59 1.48
N ARG A 17 -8.50 -8.40 2.07
CA ARG A 17 -7.15 -8.67 1.56
C ARG A 17 -7.16 -9.35 0.20
N ASP A 18 -8.06 -10.30 -0.03
CA ASP A 18 -8.10 -11.08 -1.27
C ASP A 18 -8.50 -10.24 -2.47
N ALA A 19 -9.42 -9.29 -2.28
CA ALA A 19 -9.77 -8.27 -3.27
C ALA A 19 -8.57 -7.38 -3.61
N ALA A 20 -7.78 -6.96 -2.61
CA ALA A 20 -6.56 -6.17 -2.84
C ALA A 20 -5.47 -6.97 -3.58
N VAL A 21 -5.29 -8.25 -3.23
CA VAL A 21 -4.33 -9.14 -3.92
C VAL A 21 -4.74 -9.37 -5.37
N SER A 22 -6.04 -9.55 -5.63
CA SER A 22 -6.57 -9.74 -6.98
C SER A 22 -6.39 -8.48 -7.82
N ALA A 23 -6.60 -7.30 -7.24
CA ALA A 23 -6.42 -6.03 -7.91
C ALA A 23 -4.98 -5.80 -8.39
N ILE A 24 -3.96 -6.31 -7.68
CA ILE A 24 -2.55 -6.23 -8.12
C ILE A 24 -2.37 -6.86 -9.51
N LYS A 25 -3.03 -8.00 -9.78
CA LYS A 25 -2.94 -8.70 -11.07
C LYS A 25 -3.58 -7.91 -12.21
N ALA A 26 -4.52 -7.01 -11.90
CA ALA A 26 -5.20 -6.16 -12.87
C ALA A 26 -4.45 -4.85 -13.17
N LEU A 27 -3.36 -4.55 -12.44
CA LEU A 27 -2.58 -3.33 -12.68
C LEU A 27 -1.75 -3.43 -13.96
N PRO A 28 -1.40 -2.31 -14.62
CA PRO A 28 -0.47 -2.34 -15.75
C PRO A 28 0.89 -2.96 -15.37
N ALA A 29 1.56 -3.62 -16.32
CA ALA A 29 2.83 -4.33 -16.08
C ALA A 29 3.91 -3.45 -15.42
N LYS A 30 3.99 -2.17 -15.80
CA LYS A 30 4.91 -1.19 -15.20
C LYS A 30 4.67 -1.00 -13.70
N VAL A 31 3.42 -1.05 -13.26
CA VAL A 31 3.06 -0.94 -11.83
C VAL A 31 3.32 -2.26 -11.11
N GLN A 32 3.01 -3.40 -11.75
CA GLN A 32 3.32 -4.72 -11.19
C GLN A 32 4.83 -4.94 -10.99
N ALA A 33 5.68 -4.38 -11.85
CA ALA A 33 7.13 -4.43 -11.71
C ALA A 33 7.64 -3.79 -10.42
N GLY A 34 6.90 -2.83 -9.86
CA GLY A 34 7.14 -2.25 -8.53
C GLY A 34 6.80 -3.18 -7.36
N LYS A 35 6.31 -4.41 -7.65
CA LYS A 35 5.90 -5.43 -6.67
C LYS A 35 5.00 -4.84 -5.56
N PRO A 36 3.87 -4.21 -5.92
CA PRO A 36 2.98 -3.59 -4.94
C PRO A 36 2.49 -4.62 -3.93
N TRP A 37 2.39 -4.23 -2.67
CA TRP A 37 1.98 -5.10 -1.57
C TRP A 37 0.71 -4.54 -0.89
N PRO A 38 -0.25 -5.41 -0.52
CA PRO A 38 -1.43 -4.99 0.22
C PRO A 38 -1.07 -4.39 1.59
N ARG A 39 -1.79 -3.33 1.99
CA ARG A 39 -1.66 -2.67 3.30
C ARG A 39 -3.05 -2.50 3.91
N THR A 40 -3.15 -2.64 5.23
CA THR A 40 -4.41 -2.33 5.94
C THR A 40 -4.50 -0.83 6.20
N VAL A 41 -5.69 -0.27 6.13
CA VAL A 41 -5.93 1.15 6.43
C VAL A 41 -5.48 1.49 7.86
N ALA A 42 -5.77 0.60 8.82
CA ALA A 42 -5.34 0.77 10.21
C ALA A 42 -3.81 0.90 10.35
N SER A 43 -3.03 0.08 9.61
CA SER A 43 -1.56 0.18 9.63
C SER A 43 -1.07 1.51 9.08
N VAL A 44 -1.69 2.00 8.00
CA VAL A 44 -1.34 3.30 7.41
C VAL A 44 -1.69 4.43 8.37
N GLN A 45 -2.86 4.38 9.01
CA GLN A 45 -3.26 5.37 10.02
C GLN A 45 -2.31 5.39 11.22
N GLN A 46 -1.88 4.23 11.70
CA GLN A 46 -0.90 4.13 12.78
C GLN A 46 0.44 4.77 12.39
N GLU A 47 0.95 4.51 11.18
CA GLU A 47 2.18 5.13 10.70
C GLU A 47 2.07 6.66 10.60
N LEU A 48 0.94 7.16 10.11
CA LEU A 48 0.68 8.60 10.04
C LEU A 48 0.59 9.25 11.43
N ALA A 49 0.03 8.55 12.42
CA ALA A 49 -0.06 9.04 13.79
C ALA A 49 1.31 9.06 14.49
N THR A 50 2.15 8.06 14.23
CA THR A 50 3.50 7.94 14.82
C THR A 50 4.53 8.84 14.16
N THR A 51 4.30 9.30 12.93
CA THR A 51 5.23 10.17 12.18
C THR A 51 4.98 11.68 12.43
N ARG A 52 4.11 12.04 13.38
CA ARG A 52 3.90 13.44 13.80
C ARG A 52 4.98 13.94 14.75
#